data_AF-A0A7Y0G4V2-F1
#
_entry.id   AF-A0A7Y0G4V2-F1
#
_cell.length_a   1.000
_cell.length_b   1.000
_cell.length_c   1.000
_cell.angle_alpha   90.00
_cell.angle_beta   90.00
_cell.angle_gamma   90.00
#
_symmetry.space_group_name_H-M   'P 1'
#
loop_
_entity.id
_entity.type
_entity.pdbx_description
1 polymer ?
#
loop_
_entity_poly.entity_id
_entity_poly.type
_entity_poly.pdbx_seq_one_letter_code
_entity_poly.pdbx_strand_id
1 'polypeptide(L)'
;MSEFTQESSVLVARIHAARARNDETAAAQALRELLTLYTRLGTRNVGTPEEQNAYIFPRFLGVLPQVLRGLGVRPEDLPEPPGRRRPAPPAADTARILGRLARLRPEDDDRPAGRYRAAYRPQDNVVVAGRLQPYAIVDTHDRDLPVAWYETLDVAETMADTANRMRSA
;
A
#
# COMPACT_ATOMS: atom_id res chain seq x y z
N MET A 1 -17.09 6.67 -20.13
CA MET A 1 -16.76 7.87 -19.33
C MET A 1 -17.64 7.84 -18.10
N SER A 2 -17.08 7.91 -16.89
CA SER A 2 -17.87 7.81 -15.66
C SER A 2 -18.65 9.09 -15.38
N GLU A 3 -19.71 8.98 -14.56
CA GLU A 3 -20.48 10.13 -14.06
C GLU A 3 -19.58 11.11 -13.30
N PHE A 4 -18.64 10.61 -12.48
CA PHE A 4 -17.66 11.44 -11.78
C PHE A 4 -16.78 12.24 -12.74
N THR A 5 -16.25 11.61 -13.78
CA THR A 5 -15.39 12.27 -14.77
C THR A 5 -16.16 13.36 -15.52
N GLN A 6 -17.42 13.08 -15.88
CA GLN A 6 -18.27 14.07 -16.54
C GLN A 6 -18.56 15.27 -15.61
N GLU A 7 -19.02 15.02 -14.39
CA GLU A 7 -19.38 16.06 -13.43
C GLU A 7 -18.17 16.92 -13.02
N SER A 8 -17.01 16.29 -12.78
CA SER A 8 -15.77 17.02 -12.47
C SER A 8 -15.31 17.91 -13.62
N SER A 9 -15.40 17.44 -14.87
CA SER A 9 -15.02 18.24 -16.04
C SER A 9 -15.90 19.50 -16.20
N VAL A 10 -17.21 19.38 -15.94
CA VAL A 10 -18.17 20.49 -16.00
C VAL A 10 -17.85 21.52 -14.91
N LEU A 11 -17.55 21.09 -13.69
CA LEU A 11 -17.19 21.98 -12.60
C LEU A 11 -15.87 22.71 -12.85
N VAL A 12 -14.86 22.02 -13.39
CA VAL A 12 -13.58 22.64 -13.78
C VAL A 12 -13.79 23.72 -14.83
N ALA A 13 -14.57 23.43 -15.88
CA ALA A 13 -14.91 24.42 -16.90
C ALA A 13 -15.64 25.63 -16.31
N ARG A 14 -16.57 25.40 -15.37
CA ARG A 14 -17.30 26.47 -14.67
C ARG A 14 -16.38 27.36 -13.83
N ILE A 15 -15.39 26.79 -13.16
CA ILE A 15 -14.38 27.55 -12.39
C ILE A 15 -13.56 28.45 -13.33
N HIS A 16 -13.08 27.91 -14.44
CA HIS A 16 -12.32 28.70 -15.42
C HIS A 16 -13.16 29.82 -16.03
N ALA A 17 -14.41 29.55 -16.40
CA ALA A 17 -15.32 30.57 -16.94
C ALA A 17 -15.69 31.66 -15.93
N ALA A 18 -15.80 31.32 -14.64
CA ALA A 18 -16.02 32.29 -13.58
C ALA A 18 -14.81 33.20 -13.35
N ARG A 19 -13.60 32.61 -13.26
CA ARG A 19 -12.33 33.36 -13.15
C ARG A 19 -12.08 34.28 -14.33
N ALA A 20 -12.38 33.83 -15.55
CA ALA A 20 -12.27 34.65 -16.76
C ALA A 20 -13.18 35.89 -16.74
N ARG A 21 -14.26 35.86 -15.95
CA ARG A 21 -15.19 36.99 -15.75
C ARG A 21 -14.92 37.78 -14.46
N ASN A 22 -13.84 37.47 -13.74
CA ASN A 22 -13.54 38.00 -12.39
C ASN A 22 -14.68 37.77 -11.38
N ASP A 23 -15.49 36.73 -11.58
CA ASP A 23 -16.55 36.34 -10.65
C ASP A 23 -16.00 35.34 -9.63
N GLU A 24 -15.30 35.88 -8.64
CA GLU A 24 -14.67 35.07 -7.58
C GLU A 24 -15.69 34.31 -6.73
N THR A 25 -16.91 34.84 -6.59
CA THR A 25 -17.98 34.18 -5.83
C THR A 25 -18.42 32.91 -6.54
N ALA A 26 -18.69 32.98 -7.84
CA ALA A 26 -19.06 31.81 -8.64
C ALA A 26 -17.90 30.81 -8.74
N ALA A 27 -16.65 31.28 -8.87
CA ALA A 27 -15.47 30.43 -8.88
C ALA A 27 -15.32 29.66 -7.56
N ALA A 28 -15.46 30.34 -6.43
CA ALA A 28 -15.39 29.73 -5.10
C ALA A 28 -16.53 28.74 -4.84
N GLN A 29 -17.75 29.03 -5.32
CA GLN A 29 -18.87 28.09 -5.23
C GLN A 29 -18.60 26.82 -6.04
N ALA A 30 -18.17 26.96 -7.30
CA ALA A 30 -17.85 25.82 -8.15
C ALA A 30 -16.70 24.98 -7.61
N LEU A 31 -15.69 25.62 -7.03
CA LEU A 31 -14.59 24.94 -6.36
C LEU A 31 -15.09 24.12 -5.16
N ARG A 32 -15.96 24.68 -4.31
CA ARG A 32 -16.54 23.94 -3.17
C ARG A 32 -17.33 22.70 -3.61
N GLU A 33 -18.10 22.82 -4.68
CA GLU A 33 -18.81 21.68 -5.28
C GLU A 33 -17.82 20.60 -5.78
N LEU A 34 -16.74 21.00 -6.45
CA LEU A 34 -15.70 20.08 -6.91
C LEU A 34 -15.02 19.36 -5.74
N LEU A 35 -14.67 20.07 -4.67
CA LEU A 35 -14.07 19.48 -3.47
C LEU A 35 -15.02 18.49 -2.79
N THR A 36 -16.32 18.79 -2.76
CA THR A 36 -17.36 17.88 -2.26
C THR A 36 -17.42 16.60 -3.09
N LEU A 37 -17.35 16.71 -4.42
CA LEU A 37 -17.33 15.58 -5.33
C LEU A 37 -16.09 14.68 -5.11
N TYR A 38 -14.90 15.29 -4.97
CA TYR A 38 -13.67 14.56 -4.62
C TYR A 38 -13.75 13.93 -3.22
N THR A 39 -14.47 14.53 -2.27
CA THR A 39 -14.72 13.92 -0.96
C THR A 39 -15.54 12.64 -1.11
N ARG A 40 -16.62 12.68 -1.91
CA ARG A 40 -17.45 11.51 -2.23
C ARG A 40 -16.66 10.42 -2.94
N LEU A 41 -15.73 10.79 -3.83
CA LEU A 41 -14.82 9.84 -4.48
C LEU A 41 -13.91 9.16 -3.44
N GLY A 42 -13.34 9.94 -2.52
CA GLY A 42 -12.49 9.44 -1.43
C GLY A 42 -13.22 8.51 -0.45
N THR A 43 -14.53 8.69 -0.26
CA THR A 43 -15.37 7.81 0.55
C THR A 43 -15.98 6.65 -0.25
N ARG A 44 -15.58 6.48 -1.53
CA ARG A 44 -16.07 5.43 -2.45
C ARG A 44 -17.57 5.47 -2.72
N ASN A 45 -18.18 6.65 -2.64
CA ASN A 45 -19.61 6.84 -2.93
C ASN A 45 -19.90 7.12 -4.41
N VAL A 46 -18.88 7.52 -5.19
CA VAL A 46 -18.97 7.82 -6.63
C VAL A 46 -17.71 7.34 -7.35
N GLY A 47 -17.74 7.35 -8.68
CA GLY A 47 -16.61 6.97 -9.54
C GLY A 47 -16.34 5.47 -9.62
N THR A 48 -15.47 5.07 -10.54
CA THR A 48 -15.03 3.67 -10.68
C THR A 48 -13.96 3.29 -9.65
N PRO A 49 -13.71 2.00 -9.40
CA PRO A 49 -12.62 1.56 -8.51
C PRO A 49 -11.25 2.15 -8.90
N GLU A 50 -10.98 2.28 -10.20
CA GLU A 50 -9.74 2.85 -10.73
C GLU A 50 -9.64 4.34 -10.37
N GLU A 51 -10.72 5.11 -10.58
CA GLU A 51 -10.78 6.54 -10.24
C GLU A 51 -10.63 6.77 -8.73
N GLN A 52 -11.28 5.93 -7.93
CA GLN A 52 -11.18 5.96 -6.47
C GLN A 52 -9.75 5.69 -6.03
N ASN A 53 -9.10 4.64 -6.54
CA ASN A 53 -7.73 4.29 -6.17
C ASN A 53 -6.72 5.36 -6.64
N ALA A 54 -6.91 5.90 -7.84
CA ALA A 54 -6.11 6.98 -8.39
C ALA A 54 -6.21 8.28 -7.58
N TYR A 55 -7.28 8.47 -6.81
CA TYR A 55 -7.42 9.61 -5.90
C TYR A 55 -6.98 9.30 -4.47
N ILE A 56 -7.42 8.18 -3.90
CA ILE A 56 -7.20 7.82 -2.50
C ILE A 56 -5.71 7.58 -2.22
N PHE A 57 -5.00 6.87 -3.10
CA PHE A 57 -3.61 6.50 -2.87
C PHE A 57 -2.66 7.72 -2.91
N PRO A 58 -2.70 8.58 -3.95
CA PRO A 58 -1.89 9.81 -3.95
C PRO A 58 -2.24 10.75 -2.81
N ARG A 59 -3.53 10.88 -2.46
CA ARG A 59 -3.96 11.71 -1.33
C ARG A 59 -3.34 11.25 0.00
N PHE A 60 -3.24 9.94 0.23
CA PHE A 60 -2.57 9.40 1.42
C PHE A 60 -1.07 9.75 1.47
N LEU A 61 -0.44 9.90 0.29
CA LEU A 61 0.95 10.33 0.15
C LEU A 61 1.10 11.87 0.13
N GLY A 62 0.04 12.64 0.38
CA GLY A 62 0.06 14.10 0.31
C GLY A 62 0.11 14.66 -1.11
N VAL A 63 -0.11 13.84 -2.13
CA VAL A 63 -0.08 14.23 -3.54
C VAL A 63 -1.49 14.46 -4.07
N LEU A 64 -1.73 15.66 -4.60
CA LEU A 64 -3.01 16.02 -5.19
C LEU A 64 -3.10 15.66 -6.68
N PRO A 65 -4.29 15.28 -7.17
CA PRO A 65 -4.59 15.22 -8.60
C PRO A 65 -4.17 16.51 -9.31
N GLN A 66 -3.62 16.38 -10.52
CA GLN A 66 -3.12 17.52 -11.30
C GLN A 66 -4.19 18.58 -11.55
N VAL A 67 -5.45 18.17 -11.73
CA VAL A 67 -6.60 19.07 -11.89
C VAL A 67 -6.76 20.00 -10.68
N LEU A 68 -6.70 19.46 -9.47
CA LEU A 68 -6.83 20.27 -8.24
C LEU A 68 -5.63 21.19 -8.04
N ARG A 69 -4.41 20.71 -8.32
CA ARG A 69 -3.20 21.55 -8.30
C ARG A 69 -3.29 22.70 -9.30
N GLY A 70 -3.77 22.44 -10.51
CA GLY A 70 -3.96 23.46 -11.55
C GLY A 70 -4.99 24.53 -11.17
N LEU A 71 -5.92 24.21 -10.27
CA LEU A 71 -6.89 25.17 -9.73
C LEU A 71 -6.37 25.96 -8.53
N GLY A 72 -5.15 25.68 -8.05
CA GLY A 72 -4.53 26.34 -6.91
C GLY A 72 -4.93 25.75 -5.55
N VAL A 73 -5.54 24.56 -5.53
CA VAL A 73 -5.93 23.87 -4.30
C VAL A 73 -4.69 23.32 -3.62
N ARG A 74 -4.55 23.58 -2.32
CA ARG A 74 -3.50 23.03 -1.48
C ARG A 74 -3.96 21.75 -0.79
N PRO A 75 -3.03 20.85 -0.40
CA PRO A 75 -3.39 19.65 0.33
C PRO A 75 -4.19 19.94 1.61
N GLU A 76 -3.89 21.04 2.30
CA GLU A 76 -4.62 21.48 3.49
C GLU A 76 -6.09 21.91 3.22
N ASP A 77 -6.43 22.27 1.98
CA ASP A 77 -7.79 22.70 1.62
C ASP A 77 -8.74 21.53 1.39
N LEU A 78 -8.21 20.29 1.32
CA LEU A 78 -9.06 19.11 1.19
C LEU A 78 -9.73 18.80 2.53
N PRO A 79 -11.07 18.72 2.57
CA PRO A 79 -11.77 18.34 3.79
C PRO A 79 -11.32 16.94 4.20
N GLU A 80 -10.87 16.80 5.45
CA GLU A 80 -10.46 15.52 6.01
C GLU A 80 -11.57 14.47 5.75
N PRO A 81 -11.24 13.26 5.26
CA PRO A 81 -12.28 12.27 4.98
C PRO A 81 -13.11 12.08 6.25
N PRO A 82 -14.46 12.06 6.17
CA PRO A 82 -15.29 11.83 7.34
C PRO A 82 -14.81 10.55 8.00
N GLY A 83 -14.31 10.70 9.22
CA GLY A 83 -13.43 9.74 9.84
C GLY A 83 -14.02 8.34 9.82
N ARG A 84 -13.33 7.40 9.17
CA ARG A 84 -13.00 6.21 9.92
C ARG A 84 -12.09 6.70 11.03
N ARG A 85 -12.67 7.01 12.20
CA ARG A 85 -11.91 7.00 13.45
C ARG A 85 -11.14 5.70 13.38
N ARG A 86 -9.82 5.81 13.17
CA ARG A 86 -8.92 4.70 13.44
C ARG A 86 -9.33 4.30 14.88
N PRO A 87 -9.81 3.08 15.15
CA PRO A 87 -10.03 2.69 16.53
C PRO A 87 -8.73 3.06 17.24
N ALA A 88 -8.83 3.88 18.28
CA ALA A 88 -7.67 4.24 19.08
C ALA A 88 -6.99 2.90 19.37
N PRO A 89 -5.70 2.73 19.03
CA PRO A 89 -5.02 1.49 19.31
C PRO A 89 -5.31 1.17 20.78
N PRO A 90 -5.82 -0.04 21.11
CA PRO A 90 -6.10 -0.38 22.49
C PRO A 90 -4.88 0.01 23.30
N ALA A 91 -5.10 0.75 24.40
CA ALA A 91 -4.03 1.34 25.21
C ALA A 91 -2.89 0.33 25.26
N ALA A 92 -1.79 0.69 24.61
CA ALA A 92 -0.68 -0.21 24.41
C ALA A 92 -0.22 -0.64 25.80
N ASP A 93 -0.57 -1.87 26.17
CA ASP A 93 -0.06 -2.51 27.37
C ASP A 93 1.44 -2.66 27.13
N THR A 94 2.15 -1.60 27.53
CA THR A 94 3.53 -1.35 27.19
C THR A 94 4.38 -2.46 27.79
N ALA A 95 3.93 -3.08 28.89
CA ALA A 95 4.51 -4.28 29.46
C ALA A 95 4.35 -5.51 28.55
N ARG A 96 3.20 -5.69 27.90
CA ARG A 96 2.96 -6.80 26.95
C ARG A 96 3.70 -6.61 25.61
N ILE A 97 3.83 -5.36 25.15
CA ILE A 97 4.58 -5.02 23.94
C ILE A 97 6.09 -5.08 24.20
N LEU A 98 6.58 -4.58 25.34
CA LEU A 98 7.97 -4.78 25.77
C LEU A 98 8.28 -6.26 26.01
N GLY A 99 7.34 -7.04 26.54
CA GLY A 99 7.47 -8.50 26.65
C GLY A 99 7.55 -9.21 25.29
N ARG A 100 6.90 -8.68 24.24
CA ARG A 100 7.02 -9.18 22.86
C ARG A 100 8.30 -8.69 22.16
N LEU A 101 8.71 -7.44 22.38
CA LEU A 101 9.95 -6.87 21.82
C LEU A 101 11.21 -7.45 22.49
N ALA A 102 11.15 -7.77 23.78
CA ALA A 102 12.23 -8.49 24.47
C ALA A 102 12.42 -9.91 23.91
N ARG A 103 11.36 -10.53 23.37
CA ARG A 103 11.43 -11.80 22.62
C ARG A 103 11.86 -11.63 21.15
N LEU A 104 11.98 -10.39 20.68
CA LEU A 104 12.47 -10.03 19.35
C LEU A 104 13.89 -9.44 19.40
N ARG A 105 14.58 -9.54 20.54
CA ARG A 105 16.04 -9.44 20.51
C ARG A 105 16.55 -10.44 19.47
N PRO A 106 17.56 -10.07 18.66
CA PRO A 106 18.24 -11.07 17.86
C PRO A 106 18.78 -12.08 18.86
N GLU A 107 18.21 -13.29 18.86
CA GLU A 107 18.87 -14.41 19.50
C GLU A 107 20.18 -14.55 18.75
N ASP A 108 21.27 -14.21 19.45
CA ASP A 108 22.63 -14.49 19.03
C ASP A 108 22.70 -15.91 18.45
N ASP A 109 23.19 -16.00 17.21
CA ASP A 109 23.95 -17.04 16.47
C ASP A 109 23.93 -18.54 16.85
N ASP A 110 23.17 -19.01 17.84
CA ASP A 110 23.19 -20.40 18.33
C ASP A 110 21.84 -21.12 18.18
N ARG A 111 21.00 -20.70 17.22
CA ARG A 111 19.87 -21.56 16.82
C ARG A 111 20.42 -22.77 16.07
N PRO A 112 20.09 -24.01 16.48
CA PRO A 112 20.49 -25.18 15.71
C PRO A 112 19.98 -25.03 14.27
N ALA A 113 20.85 -25.25 13.30
CA ALA A 113 20.51 -25.12 11.88
C ALA A 113 19.24 -25.92 11.61
N GLY A 114 18.16 -25.23 11.25
CA GLY A 114 16.89 -25.86 10.93
C GLY A 114 17.05 -26.86 9.78
N ARG A 115 16.09 -27.80 9.66
CA ARG A 115 16.11 -28.78 8.57
C ARG A 115 16.05 -28.10 7.20
N TYR A 116 15.41 -26.95 7.10
CA TYR A 116 15.31 -26.21 5.86
C TYR A 116 16.21 -24.98 5.89
N ARG A 117 16.96 -24.75 4.81
CA ARG A 117 17.76 -23.52 4.61
C ARG A 117 17.55 -22.97 3.21
N ALA A 118 17.73 -21.66 3.04
CA ALA A 118 17.82 -21.07 1.71
C ALA A 118 19.20 -21.37 1.08
N ALA A 119 19.22 -21.66 -0.21
CA ALA A 119 20.42 -21.89 -0.99
C ALA A 119 20.32 -21.23 -2.35
N TYR A 120 21.37 -20.52 -2.76
CA TYR A 120 21.48 -19.98 -4.11
C TYR A 120 21.88 -21.11 -5.08
N ARG A 121 21.01 -21.40 -6.05
CA ARG A 121 21.13 -22.51 -7.00
C ARG A 121 20.69 -22.11 -8.42
N PRO A 122 21.29 -21.07 -9.03
CA PRO A 122 20.95 -20.65 -10.40
C PRO A 122 21.17 -21.76 -11.44
N GLN A 123 22.06 -22.72 -11.17
CA GLN A 123 22.37 -23.83 -12.07
C GLN A 123 21.17 -24.77 -12.35
N ASP A 124 20.16 -24.79 -11.48
CA ASP A 124 18.98 -25.64 -11.66
C ASP A 124 17.96 -25.02 -12.63
N ASN A 125 18.16 -23.76 -13.06
CA ASN A 125 17.40 -23.07 -14.12
C ASN A 125 15.87 -23.14 -13.98
N VAL A 126 15.36 -23.05 -12.75
CA VAL A 126 13.91 -23.12 -12.49
C VAL A 126 13.23 -21.80 -12.85
N VAL A 127 12.21 -21.89 -13.70
CA VAL A 127 11.43 -20.73 -14.17
C VAL A 127 9.96 -20.90 -13.78
N VAL A 128 9.43 -19.90 -13.06
CA VAL A 128 8.01 -19.85 -12.66
C VAL A 128 7.42 -18.55 -13.18
N ALA A 129 6.29 -18.65 -13.90
CA ALA A 129 5.63 -17.51 -14.53
C ALA A 129 6.57 -16.63 -15.38
N GLY A 130 7.51 -17.26 -16.09
CA GLY A 130 8.48 -16.57 -16.95
C GLY A 130 9.65 -15.89 -16.22
N ARG A 131 9.79 -16.07 -14.90
CA ARG A 131 10.89 -15.53 -14.10
C ARG A 131 11.77 -16.61 -13.54
N LEU A 132 13.09 -16.43 -13.65
CA LEU A 132 14.08 -17.30 -13.02
C LEU A 132 13.94 -17.22 -11.50
N GLN A 133 13.94 -18.38 -10.85
CA GLN A 133 13.88 -18.52 -9.39
C GLN A 133 15.22 -19.12 -8.96
N PRO A 134 16.25 -18.32 -8.66
CA PRO A 134 17.58 -18.87 -8.41
C PRO A 134 17.81 -19.26 -6.95
N TYR A 135 16.86 -19.02 -6.05
CA TYR A 135 16.97 -19.39 -4.63
C TYR A 135 16.05 -20.57 -4.32
N ALA A 136 16.61 -21.66 -3.80
CA ALA A 136 15.84 -22.81 -3.35
C ALA A 136 15.79 -22.85 -1.82
N ILE A 137 14.69 -23.34 -1.28
CA ILE A 137 14.72 -23.95 0.05
C ILE A 137 15.23 -25.38 -0.15
N VAL A 138 16.27 -25.76 0.60
CA VAL A 138 16.84 -27.10 0.58
C VAL A 138 16.66 -27.79 1.93
N ASP A 139 16.43 -29.10 1.87
CA ASP A 139 16.38 -29.97 3.03
C ASP A 139 17.78 -30.44 3.42
N THR A 140 18.31 -29.90 4.52
CA THR A 140 19.65 -30.20 5.01
C THR A 140 19.81 -31.62 5.55
N HIS A 141 18.71 -32.31 5.86
CA HIS A 141 18.76 -33.72 6.29
C HIS A 141 18.79 -34.69 5.11
N ASP A 142 18.27 -34.30 3.95
CA ASP A 142 18.22 -35.12 2.75
C ASP A 142 19.14 -34.56 1.66
N ARG A 143 20.44 -34.46 1.97
CA ARG A 143 21.51 -34.07 1.02
C ARG A 143 21.25 -32.76 0.26
N ASP A 144 20.70 -31.75 0.94
CA ASP A 144 20.34 -30.47 0.33
C ASP A 144 19.37 -30.62 -0.85
N LEU A 145 18.39 -31.53 -0.75
CA LEU A 145 17.34 -31.70 -1.74
C LEU A 145 16.51 -30.42 -1.84
N PRO A 146 16.36 -29.80 -3.04
CA PRO A 146 15.53 -28.61 -3.20
C PRO A 146 14.04 -28.97 -3.09
N VAL A 147 13.32 -28.28 -2.22
CA VAL A 147 11.89 -28.51 -1.96
C VAL A 147 10.99 -27.41 -2.57
N ALA A 148 11.50 -26.19 -2.71
CA ALA A 148 10.76 -25.04 -3.24
C ALA A 148 11.73 -23.99 -3.79
N TRP A 149 11.24 -23.11 -4.67
CA TRP A 149 12.03 -22.13 -5.41
C TRP A 149 11.43 -20.72 -5.32
N TYR A 150 12.31 -19.71 -5.23
CA TYR A 150 11.97 -18.31 -5.02
C TYR A 150 12.88 -17.35 -5.80
N GLU A 151 12.34 -16.16 -6.06
CA GLU A 151 12.97 -15.11 -6.87
C GLU A 151 14.05 -14.39 -6.06
N THR A 152 13.87 -14.30 -4.74
CA THR A 152 14.72 -13.54 -3.82
C THR A 152 15.12 -14.37 -2.60
N LEU A 153 16.31 -14.06 -2.06
CA LEU A 153 16.87 -14.69 -0.87
C LEU A 153 15.97 -14.49 0.35
N ASP A 154 15.55 -13.25 0.62
CA ASP A 154 14.74 -12.89 1.79
C ASP A 154 13.44 -13.71 1.88
N VAL A 155 12.80 -13.96 0.74
CA VAL A 155 11.57 -14.77 0.68
C VAL A 155 11.90 -16.24 0.95
N ALA A 156 12.97 -16.77 0.35
CA ALA A 156 13.41 -18.14 0.60
C ALA A 156 13.77 -18.37 2.07
N GLU A 157 14.47 -17.44 2.72
CA GLU A 157 14.84 -17.50 4.14
C GLU A 157 13.61 -17.42 5.05
N THR A 158 12.72 -16.44 4.79
CA THR A 158 11.47 -16.29 5.57
C THR A 158 10.61 -17.56 5.49
N MET A 159 10.55 -18.19 4.31
CA MET A 159 9.78 -19.41 4.09
C MET A 159 10.47 -20.65 4.71
N ALA A 160 11.80 -20.75 4.65
CA ALA A 160 12.56 -21.78 5.34
C ALA A 160 12.36 -21.72 6.87
N ASP A 161 12.43 -20.52 7.45
CA ASP A 161 12.18 -20.28 8.88
C ASP A 161 10.74 -20.62 9.28
N THR A 162 9.78 -20.33 8.40
CA THR A 162 8.38 -20.68 8.64
C THR A 162 8.18 -22.20 8.60
N ALA A 163 8.77 -22.89 7.61
CA ALA A 163 8.73 -24.35 7.52
C ALA A 163 9.38 -25.03 8.73
N ASN A 164 10.52 -24.50 9.21
CA ASN A 164 11.18 -24.99 10.41
C ASN A 164 10.29 -24.81 11.66
N ARG A 165 9.66 -23.64 11.83
CA ARG A 165 8.77 -23.37 12.97
C ARG A 165 7.49 -24.21 12.97
N MET A 166 6.86 -24.42 11.82
CA MET A 166 5.64 -25.23 11.70
C MET A 166 5.86 -26.69 12.07
N ARG A 167 7.09 -27.21 11.94
CA ARG A 167 7.42 -28.58 12.28
C ARG A 167 7.80 -28.76 13.76
N SER A 168 8.20 -27.69 14.43
CA SER A 168 8.52 -27.68 15.86
C SER A 168 7.29 -27.43 16.76
N ALA A 169 6.11 -27.20 16.16
CA ALA A 169 4.82 -27.03 16.84
C ALA A 169 4.00 -28.33 16.79
#